data_AF-Q2LC20-F1
#
_entry.id   AF-Q2LC20-F1
#
_cell.length_a   1.000
_cell.length_b   1.000
_cell.length_c   1.000
_cell.angle_alpha   90.00
_cell.angle_beta   90.00
_cell.angle_gamma   90.00
#
_symmetry.space_group_name_H-M   'P 1'
#
loop_
_entity.id
_entity.type
_entity.pdbx_description
1 polymer ?
#
loop_
_entity_poly.entity_id
_entity_poly.type
_entity_poly.pdbx_seq_one_letter_code
_entity_poly.pdbx_strand_id
1 'polypeptide(L)'
;AGWNIPMGLLFNQLGSCKFDEFFSQSCAPGADPKSSLCALCIGDEKGENKCAPNNSERYFGYTGAFRCLAEKAGDVAFVRDSTILQNTNGGNPEPWARDLKLEDFELLCLDGTRQPVTKARRCHLAMAPNHAVVSREEKAEHLKQVLLLQQTRFGRNGTKCPSEFCLFQS
;
A
#
# COMPACT_ATOMS: atom_id res chain seq x y z
N ALA A 1 -4.15 2.82 4.71
CA ALA A 1 -4.22 1.51 5.40
C ALA A 1 -2.98 1.20 6.24
N GLY A 2 -1.76 1.46 5.75
CA GLY A 2 -0.53 0.95 6.38
C GLY A 2 -0.07 1.53 7.73
N TRP A 3 -0.75 2.53 8.30
CA TRP A 3 -0.31 3.13 9.58
C TRP A 3 -1.47 3.44 10.54
N ASN A 4 -2.31 4.44 10.24
CA ASN A 4 -3.33 4.92 11.19
C ASN A 4 -4.29 3.84 11.70
N ILE A 5 -4.71 2.91 10.84
CA ILE A 5 -5.62 1.82 11.22
C ILE A 5 -4.91 0.81 12.14
N PRO A 6 -3.82 0.13 11.71
CA PRO A 6 -3.17 -0.88 12.56
C PRO A 6 -2.58 -0.26 13.83
N MET A 7 -1.89 0.90 13.73
CA MET A 7 -1.29 1.54 14.90
C MET A 7 -2.34 2.10 15.85
N GLY A 8 -3.46 2.61 15.34
CA GLY A 8 -4.59 3.06 16.18
C GLY A 8 -5.24 1.92 16.96
N LEU A 9 -5.40 0.74 16.34
CA LEU A 9 -5.94 -0.45 17.01
C LEU A 9 -5.01 -0.94 18.12
N LEU A 10 -3.70 -1.02 17.85
CA LEU A 10 -2.70 -1.44 18.83
C LEU A 10 -2.55 -0.42 19.96
N PHE A 11 -2.53 0.88 19.63
CA PHE A 11 -2.50 1.95 20.61
C PHE A 11 -3.69 1.88 21.57
N ASN A 12 -4.90 1.62 21.06
CA ASN A 12 -6.10 1.51 21.89
C ASN A 12 -6.04 0.33 22.88
N GLN A 13 -5.23 -0.69 22.61
CA GLN A 13 -5.04 -1.84 23.50
C GLN A 13 -3.86 -1.63 24.47
N LEU A 14 -2.74 -1.11 23.99
CA LEU A 14 -1.49 -1.02 24.75
C LEU A 14 -1.32 0.30 25.50
N GLY A 15 -1.95 1.39 25.03
CA GLY A 15 -1.82 2.73 25.60
C GLY A 15 -0.43 3.36 25.50
N SER A 16 0.50 2.76 24.75
CA SER A 16 1.88 3.24 24.60
C SER A 16 2.05 4.05 23.31
N CYS A 17 2.68 5.23 23.41
CA CYS A 17 3.06 6.05 22.25
C CYS A 17 4.39 5.61 21.60
N LYS A 18 5.05 4.58 22.14
CA LYS A 18 6.28 4.02 21.57
C LYS A 18 5.98 3.03 20.47
N PHE A 19 5.56 3.54 19.32
CA PHE A 19 5.12 2.72 18.18
C PHE A 19 6.24 1.82 17.62
N ASP A 20 7.50 2.20 17.83
CA ASP A 20 8.71 1.44 17.46
C ASP A 20 8.96 0.22 18.35
N GLU A 21 8.23 0.06 19.46
CA GLU A 21 8.26 -1.11 20.34
C GLU A 21 7.10 -2.10 20.05
N PHE A 22 6.13 -1.75 19.20
CA PHE A 22 4.99 -2.64 18.88
C PHE A 22 5.41 -3.85 18.05
N PHE A 23 6.42 -3.66 17.19
CA PHE A 23 7.03 -4.69 16.36
C PHE A 23 8.54 -4.62 16.54
N SER A 24 9.21 -5.78 16.56
CA SER A 24 10.66 -5.86 16.74
C SER A 24 11.43 -5.13 15.64
N GLN A 25 10.98 -5.28 14.39
CA GLN A 25 11.51 -4.64 13.20
C GLN A 25 10.37 -4.36 12.23
N SER A 26 10.49 -3.32 11.41
CA SER A 26 9.51 -3.00 10.37
C SER A 26 10.17 -2.34 9.17
N CYS A 27 9.40 -2.20 8.10
CA CYS A 27 9.63 -1.17 7.10
C CYS A 27 8.42 -0.24 7.06
N ALA A 28 8.56 0.94 7.66
CA ALA A 28 7.59 2.02 7.68
C ALA A 28 8.25 3.29 7.11
N PRO A 29 8.28 3.45 5.77
CA PRO A 29 8.93 4.57 5.12
C PRO A 29 8.43 5.93 5.62
N GLY A 30 9.37 6.85 5.85
CA GLY A 30 9.13 8.16 6.49
C GLY A 30 9.43 8.20 7.99
N ALA A 31 9.70 7.06 8.63
CA ALA A 31 10.21 7.01 9.99
C ALA A 31 11.70 7.40 10.07
N ASP A 32 12.25 7.51 11.30
CA ASP A 32 13.68 7.73 11.51
C ASP A 32 14.48 6.55 10.93
N PRO A 33 15.41 6.78 9.98
CA PRO A 33 16.24 5.73 9.39
C PRO A 33 17.02 4.87 10.38
N LYS A 34 17.27 5.37 11.61
CA LYS A 34 17.98 4.63 12.67
C LYS A 34 17.06 3.82 13.58
N SER A 35 15.74 3.94 13.45
CA SER A 35 14.77 3.24 14.30
C SER A 35 14.49 1.81 13.81
N SER A 36 13.91 0.97 14.68
CA SER A 36 13.41 -0.37 14.33
C SER A 36 12.40 -0.34 13.19
N LEU A 37 11.69 0.79 13.03
CA LEU A 37 10.69 1.01 11.99
C LEU A 37 11.25 1.05 10.57
N CYS A 38 12.56 1.31 10.40
CA CYS A 38 13.23 1.33 9.10
C CYS A 38 14.15 0.13 8.87
N ALA A 39 14.23 -0.80 9.83
CA ALA A 39 15.20 -1.89 9.81
C ALA A 39 15.08 -2.77 8.56
N LEU A 40 13.84 -3.10 8.16
CA LEU A 40 13.55 -3.99 7.04
C LEU A 40 13.48 -3.29 5.68
N CYS A 41 13.51 -1.96 5.64
CA CYS A 41 13.49 -1.23 4.37
C CYS A 41 14.77 -1.48 3.56
N ILE A 42 14.69 -1.43 2.23
CA ILE A 42 15.78 -1.90 1.35
C ILE A 42 16.29 -0.85 0.38
N GLY A 43 15.70 0.35 0.37
CA GLY A 43 16.07 1.42 -0.54
C GLY A 43 15.77 1.09 -1.99
N ASP A 44 16.43 1.83 -2.88
CA ASP A 44 16.44 1.55 -4.32
C ASP A 44 17.37 0.37 -4.65
N GLU A 45 17.57 0.10 -5.95
CA GLU A 45 18.44 -0.98 -6.43
C GLU A 45 19.91 -0.84 -5.99
N LYS A 46 20.36 0.35 -5.61
CA LYS A 46 21.71 0.60 -5.07
C LYS A 46 21.76 0.52 -3.54
N GLY A 47 20.61 0.31 -2.88
CA GLY A 47 20.47 0.40 -1.44
C GLY A 47 20.49 1.84 -0.90
N GLU A 48 20.37 2.84 -1.79
CA GLU A 48 20.22 4.24 -1.40
C GLU A 48 18.74 4.53 -1.09
N ASN A 49 18.43 5.70 -0.52
CA ASN A 49 17.04 6.09 -0.21
C ASN A 49 16.29 5.12 0.72
N LYS A 50 17.02 4.37 1.56
CA LYS A 50 16.42 3.46 2.53
C LYS A 50 15.44 4.21 3.44
N CYS A 51 14.22 3.67 3.52
CA CYS A 51 13.10 4.23 4.28
C CYS A 51 12.57 5.59 3.77
N ALA A 52 12.92 6.01 2.55
CA ALA A 52 12.37 7.23 1.96
C ALA A 52 10.85 7.07 1.71
N PRO A 53 10.01 8.08 2.04
CA PRO A 53 8.56 8.00 1.87
C PRO A 53 8.13 8.29 0.42
N ASN A 54 8.77 7.63 -0.55
CA ASN A 54 8.49 7.75 -1.97
C ASN A 54 8.88 6.46 -2.72
N ASN A 55 8.58 6.40 -4.02
CA ASN A 55 8.79 5.21 -4.85
C ASN A 55 10.28 4.84 -5.09
N SER A 56 11.25 5.61 -4.60
CA SER A 56 12.65 5.18 -4.61
C SER A 56 12.91 4.06 -3.61
N GLU A 57 12.14 3.97 -2.52
CA GLU A 57 12.18 2.83 -1.60
C GLU A 57 11.31 1.69 -2.16
N ARG A 58 11.92 0.53 -2.42
CA ARG A 58 11.22 -0.59 -3.05
C ARG A 58 10.13 -1.20 -2.17
N TYR A 59 10.19 -1.01 -0.85
CA TYR A 59 9.12 -1.40 0.08
C TYR A 59 8.10 -0.29 0.37
N PHE A 60 8.08 0.80 -0.41
CA PHE A 60 7.12 1.89 -0.25
C PHE A 60 5.74 1.60 -0.85
N GLY A 61 4.71 2.17 -0.22
CA GLY A 61 3.34 2.13 -0.72
C GLY A 61 2.67 0.76 -0.62
N TYR A 62 1.55 0.59 -1.33
CA TYR A 62 0.79 -0.65 -1.27
C TYR A 62 1.57 -1.84 -1.84
N THR A 63 2.12 -1.69 -3.04
CA THR A 63 2.88 -2.75 -3.72
C THR A 63 4.15 -3.11 -2.95
N GLY A 64 4.92 -2.11 -2.51
CA GLY A 64 6.16 -2.34 -1.76
C GLY A 64 5.94 -2.99 -0.39
N ALA A 65 4.90 -2.60 0.35
CA ALA A 65 4.58 -3.27 1.62
C ALA A 65 4.19 -4.74 1.44
N PHE A 66 3.49 -5.08 0.36
CA PHE A 66 3.19 -6.47 0.02
C PHE A 66 4.44 -7.24 -0.44
N ARG A 67 5.32 -6.59 -1.22
CA ARG A 67 6.62 -7.13 -1.61
C ARG A 67 7.49 -7.47 -0.39
N CYS A 68 7.52 -6.61 0.62
CA CYS A 68 8.21 -6.86 1.89
C CYS A 68 7.79 -8.18 2.55
N LEU A 69 6.49 -8.49 2.53
CA LEU A 69 5.97 -9.77 3.02
C LEU A 69 6.33 -10.94 2.08
N ALA A 70 6.16 -10.76 0.76
CA ALA A 70 6.42 -11.81 -0.22
C ALA A 70 7.90 -12.24 -0.26
N GLU A 71 8.82 -11.30 -0.08
CA GLU A 71 10.26 -11.54 0.02
C GLU A 71 10.70 -12.01 1.43
N LYS A 72 9.74 -12.23 2.35
CA LYS A 72 9.97 -12.71 3.72
C LYS A 72 10.83 -11.78 4.57
N ALA A 73 10.84 -10.48 4.25
CA ALA A 73 11.53 -9.49 5.07
C ALA A 73 10.75 -9.21 6.36
N GLY A 74 9.42 -9.17 6.28
CA GLY A 74 8.53 -9.08 7.44
C GLY A 74 7.43 -10.15 7.43
N ASP A 75 6.80 -10.35 8.58
CA ASP A 75 5.80 -11.42 8.79
C ASP A 75 4.35 -10.98 8.53
N VAL A 76 4.08 -9.67 8.49
CA VAL A 76 2.76 -9.08 8.26
C VAL A 76 2.87 -7.83 7.40
N ALA A 77 1.93 -7.64 6.46
CA ALA A 77 1.82 -6.43 5.65
C ALA A 77 0.45 -5.77 5.83
N PHE A 78 0.44 -4.49 6.19
CA PHE A 78 -0.78 -3.69 6.33
C PHE A 78 -1.14 -2.99 5.02
N VAL A 79 -1.90 -3.69 4.17
CA VAL A 79 -2.33 -3.20 2.85
C VAL A 79 -3.85 -3.32 2.68
N ARG A 80 -4.36 -2.88 1.52
CA ARG A 80 -5.73 -3.19 1.08
C ARG A 80 -5.75 -4.56 0.40
N ASP A 81 -6.90 -5.23 0.45
CA ASP A 81 -7.14 -6.55 -0.17
C ASP A 81 -6.82 -6.58 -1.67
N SER A 82 -7.25 -5.56 -2.41
CA SER A 82 -7.01 -5.45 -3.85
C SER A 82 -5.53 -5.42 -4.23
N THR A 83 -4.63 -5.02 -3.32
CA THR A 83 -3.18 -5.07 -3.54
C THR A 83 -2.69 -6.50 -3.74
N ILE A 84 -3.21 -7.45 -2.97
CA ILE A 84 -2.79 -8.85 -3.05
C ILE A 84 -3.27 -9.44 -4.38
N LEU A 85 -4.52 -9.15 -4.77
CA LEU A 85 -5.08 -9.58 -6.05
C LEU A 85 -4.31 -9.00 -7.25
N GLN A 86 -3.83 -7.76 -7.14
CA GLN A 86 -3.04 -7.09 -8.18
C GLN A 86 -1.62 -7.64 -8.34
N ASN A 87 -1.07 -8.32 -7.33
CA ASN A 87 0.33 -8.77 -7.31
C ASN A 87 0.49 -10.29 -7.23
N THR A 88 -0.59 -11.06 -7.41
CA THR A 88 -0.56 -12.53 -7.39
C THR A 88 -1.22 -13.09 -8.65
N ASN A 89 -1.02 -14.38 -8.91
CA ASN A 89 -1.62 -15.10 -10.04
C ASN A 89 -1.37 -14.41 -11.40
N GLY A 90 -0.15 -13.87 -11.59
CA GLY A 90 0.24 -13.17 -12.82
C GLY A 90 -0.29 -11.73 -12.96
N GLY A 91 -0.88 -11.16 -11.90
CA GLY A 91 -1.36 -9.77 -11.89
C GLY A 91 -0.24 -8.72 -11.98
N ASN A 92 0.98 -9.07 -11.54
CA ASN A 92 2.17 -8.23 -11.66
C ASN A 92 3.28 -9.01 -12.41
N PRO A 93 3.79 -8.50 -13.54
CA PRO A 93 4.84 -9.16 -14.32
C PRO A 93 6.25 -9.03 -13.72
N GLU A 94 6.43 -8.23 -12.66
CA GLU A 94 7.74 -8.03 -12.04
C GLU A 94 8.32 -9.35 -11.47
N PRO A 95 9.65 -9.53 -11.51
CA PRO A 95 10.30 -10.78 -11.10
C PRO A 95 9.95 -11.24 -9.68
N TRP A 96 9.76 -10.31 -8.74
CA TRP A 96 9.45 -10.63 -7.33
C TRP A 96 8.01 -11.15 -7.14
N ALA A 97 7.10 -10.83 -8.06
CA ALA A 97 5.67 -11.14 -7.97
C ALA A 97 5.22 -12.26 -8.92
N ARG A 98 6.03 -12.56 -9.95
CA ARG A 98 5.66 -13.42 -11.08
C ARG A 98 5.04 -14.76 -10.67
N ASP A 99 5.63 -15.42 -9.67
CA ASP A 99 5.27 -16.78 -9.28
C ASP A 99 4.43 -16.83 -8.00
N LEU A 100 3.99 -15.67 -7.47
CA LEU A 100 3.18 -15.59 -6.26
C LEU A 100 1.76 -16.07 -6.52
N LYS A 101 1.25 -16.97 -5.66
CA LYS A 101 -0.14 -17.41 -5.73
C LYS A 101 -0.97 -16.75 -4.65
N LEU A 102 -2.23 -16.45 -4.99
CA LEU A 102 -3.17 -15.84 -4.04
C LEU A 102 -3.39 -16.73 -2.79
N GLU A 103 -3.35 -18.04 -2.97
CA GLU A 103 -3.54 -19.05 -1.92
C GLU A 103 -2.40 -19.13 -0.90
N ASP A 104 -1.24 -18.55 -1.21
CA ASP A 104 -0.09 -18.49 -0.29
C ASP A 104 -0.28 -17.43 0.81
N PHE A 105 -1.33 -16.60 0.72
CA PHE A 105 -1.58 -15.49 1.62
C PHE A 105 -2.95 -15.58 2.31
N GLU A 106 -3.00 -15.14 3.55
CA GLU A 106 -4.21 -15.07 4.36
C GLU A 106 -4.34 -13.72 5.06
N LEU A 107 -5.58 -13.39 5.44
CA LEU A 107 -5.92 -12.21 6.22
C LEU A 107 -6.00 -12.55 7.70
N LEU A 108 -5.52 -11.66 8.55
CA LEU A 108 -5.76 -11.68 10.00
C LEU A 108 -7.04 -10.89 10.32
N CYS A 109 -7.98 -11.54 11.00
CA CYS A 109 -9.24 -10.93 11.40
C CYS A 109 -9.17 -10.44 12.86
N LEU A 110 -10.00 -9.45 13.20
CA LEU A 110 -10.04 -8.89 14.57
C LEU A 110 -10.56 -9.87 15.63
N ASP A 111 -11.25 -10.93 15.22
CA ASP A 111 -11.70 -12.01 16.10
C ASP A 111 -10.61 -13.07 16.38
N GLY A 112 -9.38 -12.85 15.90
CA GLY A 112 -8.24 -13.75 16.04
C GLY A 112 -8.21 -14.88 15.01
N THR A 113 -9.20 -15.00 14.14
CA THR A 113 -9.21 -16.00 13.06
C THR A 113 -8.38 -15.57 11.85
N ARG A 114 -8.09 -16.53 10.98
CA ARG A 114 -7.48 -16.32 9.67
C ARG A 114 -8.48 -16.64 8.58
N GLN A 115 -8.50 -15.86 7.51
CA GLN A 115 -9.39 -16.12 6.36
C GLN A 115 -8.64 -15.93 5.04
N PRO A 116 -9.03 -16.65 3.97
CA PRO A 116 -8.54 -16.39 2.63
C PRO A 116 -8.81 -14.94 2.19
N VAL A 117 -7.94 -14.40 1.33
CA VAL A 117 -8.01 -13.03 0.82
C VAL A 117 -9.37 -12.71 0.17
N THR A 118 -10.01 -13.69 -0.46
CA THR A 118 -11.34 -13.56 -1.08
C THR A 118 -12.46 -13.19 -0.09
N LYS A 119 -12.23 -13.33 1.22
CA LYS A 119 -13.19 -12.98 2.28
C LYS A 119 -12.91 -11.62 2.94
N ALA A 120 -12.11 -10.75 2.33
CA ALA A 120 -11.78 -9.42 2.87
C ALA A 120 -12.99 -8.59 3.32
N ARG A 121 -14.13 -8.72 2.63
CA ARG A 121 -15.38 -8.05 3.03
C ARG A 121 -15.86 -8.39 4.44
N ARG A 122 -15.54 -9.57 4.96
CA ARG A 122 -15.89 -10.03 6.33
C ARG A 122 -14.68 -10.08 7.27
N CYS A 123 -13.46 -10.01 6.75
CA CYS A 123 -12.22 -10.05 7.51
C CYS A 123 -11.33 -8.87 7.09
N HIS A 124 -11.42 -7.77 7.82
CA HIS A 124 -10.60 -6.57 7.63
C HIS A 124 -10.47 -5.81 8.95
N LEU A 125 -9.42 -4.99 9.08
CA LEU A 125 -9.21 -4.16 10.26
C LEU A 125 -10.18 -2.98 10.35
N ALA A 126 -10.45 -2.33 9.21
CA ALA A 126 -11.42 -1.24 9.08
C ALA A 126 -11.72 -0.94 7.60
N MET A 127 -12.77 -0.16 7.35
CA MET A 127 -13.02 0.46 6.04
C MET A 127 -12.25 1.78 5.95
N ALA A 128 -11.34 1.90 4.98
CA ALA A 128 -10.60 3.14 4.73
C ALA A 128 -11.36 4.03 3.72
N PRO A 129 -11.36 5.36 3.91
CA PRO A 129 -11.86 6.27 2.89
C PRO A 129 -10.99 6.20 1.62
N ASN A 130 -11.62 6.41 0.46
CA ASN A 130 -10.91 6.47 -0.81
C ASN A 130 -9.89 7.62 -0.82
N HIS A 131 -8.79 7.44 -1.53
CA HIS A 131 -7.88 8.54 -1.81
C HIS A 131 -8.64 9.64 -2.58
N ALA A 132 -8.41 10.89 -2.21
CA ALA A 132 -9.07 12.05 -2.80
C ALA A 132 -8.03 13.04 -3.33
N VAL A 133 -8.39 13.76 -4.40
CA VAL A 133 -7.65 14.92 -4.86
C VAL A 133 -8.03 16.10 -3.98
N VAL A 134 -7.03 16.78 -3.43
CA VAL A 134 -7.22 17.99 -2.62
C VAL A 134 -6.65 19.21 -3.34
N SER A 135 -7.27 20.36 -3.12
CA SER A 135 -6.85 21.63 -3.70
C SER A 135 -7.16 22.76 -2.72
N ARG A 136 -6.48 23.89 -2.91
CA ARG A 136 -6.93 25.16 -2.33
C ARG A 136 -8.29 25.54 -2.90
N GLU A 137 -9.08 26.25 -2.09
CA GLU A 137 -10.47 26.59 -2.37
C GLU A 137 -10.61 27.35 -3.70
N GLU A 138 -9.77 28.35 -3.93
CA GLU A 138 -9.81 29.20 -5.12
C GLU A 138 -9.48 28.46 -6.44
N LYS A 139 -8.97 27.23 -6.36
CA LYS A 139 -8.66 26.39 -7.52
C LYS A 139 -9.61 25.20 -7.68
N ALA A 140 -10.50 24.95 -6.72
CA ALA A 140 -11.31 23.73 -6.68
C ALA A 140 -12.16 23.54 -7.95
N GLU A 141 -12.90 24.57 -8.38
CA GLU A 141 -13.74 24.48 -9.58
C GLU A 141 -12.93 24.30 -10.86
N HIS A 142 -11.83 25.05 -11.01
CA HIS A 142 -10.97 24.92 -12.18
C HIS A 142 -10.33 23.53 -12.26
N LEU A 143 -9.80 23.03 -11.13
CA LEU A 143 -9.21 21.70 -11.06
C LEU A 143 -10.23 20.61 -11.40
N LYS A 144 -11.44 20.71 -10.87
CA LYS A 144 -12.54 19.78 -11.16
C LYS A 144 -12.84 19.73 -12.66
N GLN A 145 -12.99 20.88 -13.31
CA GLN A 145 -13.25 20.95 -14.75
C GLN A 145 -12.13 20.28 -15.55
N VAL A 146 -10.87 20.59 -15.21
CA VAL A 146 -9.69 20.00 -15.88
C VAL A 146 -9.68 18.48 -15.70
N LEU A 147 -9.82 17.97 -14.48
CA LEU A 147 -9.80 16.52 -14.23
C LEU A 147 -10.94 15.77 -14.92
N LEU A 148 -12.15 16.34 -14.93
CA LEU A 148 -13.28 15.76 -15.66
C LEU A 148 -13.01 15.68 -17.17
N LEU A 149 -12.41 16.71 -17.77
CA LEU A 149 -12.01 16.70 -19.18
C LEU A 149 -10.86 15.73 -19.45
N GLN A 150 -9.86 15.67 -18.57
CA GLN A 150 -8.71 14.79 -18.76
C GLN A 150 -9.12 13.32 -18.66
N GLN A 151 -10.01 12.94 -17.73
CA GLN A 151 -10.43 11.54 -17.60
C GLN A 151 -11.34 11.05 -18.74
N THR A 152 -12.06 11.92 -19.45
CA THR A 152 -12.82 11.48 -20.65
C THR A 152 -11.88 11.15 -21.82
N ARG A 153 -10.67 11.70 -21.82
CA ARG A 153 -9.63 11.41 -22.81
C ARG A 153 -8.72 10.26 -22.37
N PHE A 154 -8.24 10.31 -21.13
CA PHE A 154 -7.16 9.45 -20.64
C PHE A 154 -7.58 8.55 -19.46
N GLY A 155 -8.84 8.56 -19.05
CA GLY A 155 -9.34 7.65 -18.03
C GLY A 155 -9.44 6.20 -18.52
N ARG A 156 -9.97 5.30 -17.69
CA ARG A 156 -10.06 3.86 -17.99
C ARG A 156 -10.75 3.54 -19.33
N ASN A 157 -11.80 4.30 -19.65
CA ASN A 157 -12.55 4.20 -20.91
C ASN A 157 -12.39 5.48 -21.74
N GLY A 158 -11.25 6.17 -21.58
CA GLY A 158 -10.99 7.42 -22.26
C GLY A 158 -10.71 7.21 -23.75
N THR A 159 -11.07 8.18 -24.59
CA THR A 159 -10.91 8.08 -26.05
C THR A 159 -9.47 7.91 -26.54
N LYS A 160 -8.47 8.17 -25.68
CA LYS A 160 -7.03 8.09 -25.96
C LYS A 160 -6.30 7.03 -25.14
N CYS A 161 -7.01 6.22 -24.35
CA CYS A 161 -6.46 5.07 -23.63
C CYS A 161 -7.00 3.78 -24.29
N PRO A 162 -6.16 2.81 -24.70
CA PRO A 162 -4.73 2.68 -24.44
C PRO A 162 -3.81 3.27 -25.51
N SER A 163 -4.33 3.91 -26.55
CA SER A 163 -3.56 4.26 -27.76
C SER A 163 -2.48 5.33 -27.55
N GLU A 164 -2.67 6.27 -26.63
CA GLU A 164 -1.71 7.35 -26.36
C GLU A 164 -1.26 7.36 -24.90
N PHE A 165 -2.21 7.50 -23.97
CA PHE A 165 -1.90 7.67 -22.55
C PHE A 165 -3.08 7.25 -21.66
N CYS A 166 -2.78 6.62 -20.52
CA CYS A 166 -3.77 6.18 -19.54
C CYS A 166 -3.42 6.75 -18.16
N LEU A 167 -4.27 7.63 -17.64
CA LEU A 167 -4.04 8.37 -16.39
C LEU A 167 -4.03 7.47 -15.14
N PHE A 168 -4.69 6.32 -15.21
CA PHE A 168 -4.85 5.39 -14.08
C PHE A 168 -4.10 4.07 -14.26
N GLN A 169 -3.08 4.07 -15.11
CA GLN A 169 -2.20 2.94 -15.36
C GLN A 169 -0.74 3.41 -15.25
N SER A 170 0.08 2.63 -14.56
CA SER A 170 1.49 2.93 -14.25
C SER A 170 2.32 1.68 -14.38
#